data_AF-A0A7K5J664-F1
#
_entry.id   AF-A0A7K5J664-F1
#
_cell.length_a   1.000
_cell.length_b   1.000
_cell.length_c   1.000
_cell.angle_alpha   90.00
_cell.angle_beta   90.00
_cell.angle_gamma   90.00
#
_symmetry.space_group_name_H-M   'P 1'
#
loop_
_entity.id
_entity.type
_entity.pdbx_description
1 polymer ?
#
loop_
_entity_poly.entity_id
_entity_poly.type
_entity_poly.pdbx_seq_one_letter_code
_entity_poly.pdbx_strand_id
1 'polypeptide(L)'
;MVDVGKWPIFTLLSPQEIASIRKACVFGTSANEAIYITHNDEVFVFGLNCSNCLGTGDNQSTIVPKKLEALCGKKISSLSYGSGPHVVLCTEDGEVYAWGHNGYSQLGNGTTNQGITPVQVCTNLLIKKVVEVACGSHHSMALSLDGDLYAWGYNNCGQVGSGSTANQPTPRRVSNCLQGKIVVGIACGQTSSMAVVNNGEVYGWGYNGNGQLGLGNNGNQLTPCRVAALHSVCVLQIACGYAHTLALTDEGLLYAWGANTYGQLGTGNKSNQLSPVQIMMEKERVVEIAACHSAHTSAAKTQSGQVYMWGQCRGQSVTFPHLTHFACTDDVFACFATPAVMWRLLSVEHEDFLTVAESLKKEFDSPETSDLKFRVDGKYIHVHKAVLKIRCEHFRTMFQSYWNEDMKEVIEIDQFSYPVYRAFLEYLYTDSVDLPPEDAIGLLDLATSYCENRLKKLCQHIIKRGITVENAFSLLSAAVRYDAEDLEEFCFKFCVNHLTEVTQTTAFWQMDGPLLKEFIAKASKCGAFKN
;
A
#
# COMPACT_ATOMS: atom_id res chain seq x y z
N MET A 1 -0.54 2.18 -2.72
CA MET A 1 0.29 0.96 -2.69
C MET A 1 0.31 0.43 -1.27
N VAL A 2 0.21 -0.88 -1.11
CA VAL A 2 0.25 -1.53 0.20
C VAL A 2 1.70 -1.60 0.68
N ASP A 3 1.96 -1.12 1.89
CA ASP A 3 3.32 -1.07 2.46
C ASP A 3 3.42 -2.00 3.67
N VAL A 4 4.20 -3.09 3.52
CA VAL A 4 4.48 -4.02 4.63
C VAL A 4 5.28 -3.37 5.76
N GLY A 5 5.97 -2.25 5.51
CA GLY A 5 6.70 -1.49 6.52
C GLY A 5 5.79 -0.87 7.60
N LYS A 6 4.49 -0.75 7.36
CA LYS A 6 3.51 -0.31 8.38
C LYS A 6 3.27 -1.33 9.48
N TRP A 7 3.64 -2.59 9.27
CA TRP A 7 3.53 -3.64 10.29
C TRP A 7 4.81 -3.66 11.12
N PRO A 8 4.74 -3.41 12.44
CA PRO A 8 5.93 -3.23 13.27
C PRO A 8 6.97 -4.36 13.17
N ILE A 9 6.52 -5.60 12.98
CA ILE A 9 7.42 -6.74 12.89
C ILE A 9 8.35 -6.68 11.67
N PHE A 10 7.90 -6.13 10.54
CA PHE A 10 8.73 -6.00 9.33
C PHE A 10 9.78 -4.89 9.42
N THR A 11 9.74 -4.04 10.45
CA THR A 11 10.81 -3.05 10.70
C THR A 11 12.14 -3.67 11.10
N LEU A 12 12.14 -4.98 11.42
CA LEU A 12 13.35 -5.78 11.68
C LEU A 12 14.11 -6.15 10.40
N LEU A 13 13.49 -5.98 9.23
CA LEU A 13 14.08 -6.35 7.94
C LEU A 13 14.80 -5.17 7.29
N SER A 14 15.83 -5.47 6.51
CA SER A 14 16.52 -4.48 5.66
C SER A 14 15.61 -4.00 4.51
N PRO A 15 15.88 -2.81 3.93
CA PRO A 15 15.13 -2.34 2.76
C PRO A 15 15.17 -3.30 1.57
N GLN A 16 16.28 -4.03 1.36
CA GLN A 16 16.38 -5.04 0.31
C GLN A 16 15.47 -6.25 0.58
N GLU A 17 15.41 -6.71 1.82
CA GLU A 17 14.51 -7.80 2.21
C GLU A 17 13.04 -7.38 2.05
N ILE A 18 12.67 -6.19 2.53
CA ILE A 18 11.32 -5.63 2.37
C ILE A 18 10.93 -5.56 0.88
N ALA A 19 11.83 -5.06 0.04
CA ALA A 19 11.60 -4.97 -1.40
C ALA A 19 11.45 -6.34 -2.09
N SER A 20 11.96 -7.42 -1.48
CA SER A 20 11.81 -8.79 -1.99
C SER A 20 10.46 -9.43 -1.68
N ILE A 21 9.68 -8.86 -0.76
CA ILE A 21 8.42 -9.44 -0.26
C ILE A 21 7.34 -9.27 -1.32
N ARG A 22 6.80 -10.40 -1.80
CA ARG A 22 5.63 -10.46 -2.70
C ARG A 22 4.34 -10.69 -1.92
N LYS A 23 4.36 -11.51 -0.88
CA LYS A 23 3.19 -11.75 -0.01
C LYS A 23 3.62 -11.81 1.45
N ALA A 24 2.74 -11.41 2.35
CA ALA A 24 3.02 -11.39 3.78
C ALA A 24 1.76 -11.69 4.62
N CYS A 25 1.96 -12.28 5.80
CA CYS A 25 0.94 -12.42 6.82
C CYS A 25 1.57 -12.17 8.19
N VAL A 26 1.04 -11.18 8.92
CA VAL A 26 1.34 -10.95 10.35
C VAL A 26 0.20 -11.52 11.17
N PHE A 27 0.51 -12.37 12.13
CA PHE A 27 -0.47 -13.13 12.89
C PHE A 27 -0.07 -13.27 14.36
N GLY A 28 -0.91 -13.98 15.11
CA GLY A 28 -0.71 -14.30 16.51
C GLY A 28 -1.33 -13.30 17.50
N THR A 29 -1.38 -13.70 18.77
CA THR A 29 -2.15 -13.00 19.82
C THR A 29 -1.69 -11.55 20.03
N SER A 30 -0.41 -11.28 19.77
CA SER A 30 0.21 -9.96 19.93
C SER A 30 0.73 -9.39 18.62
N ALA A 31 0.37 -9.98 17.46
CA ALA A 31 0.92 -9.60 16.15
C ALA A 31 2.46 -9.67 16.07
N ASN A 32 3.06 -10.66 16.72
CA ASN A 32 4.51 -10.79 16.85
C ASN A 32 5.04 -11.97 16.04
N GLU A 33 4.26 -12.50 15.11
CA GLU A 33 4.59 -13.62 14.26
C GLU A 33 4.37 -13.22 12.80
N ALA A 34 5.33 -13.49 11.93
CA ALA A 34 5.22 -13.19 10.52
C ALA A 34 5.66 -14.36 9.65
N ILE A 35 4.96 -14.52 8.54
CA ILE A 35 5.36 -15.31 7.39
C ILE A 35 5.36 -14.40 6.16
N TYR A 36 6.39 -14.48 5.34
CA TYR A 36 6.44 -13.76 4.07
C TYR A 36 7.01 -14.63 2.96
N ILE A 37 6.63 -14.29 1.73
CA ILE A 37 6.97 -15.01 0.52
C ILE A 37 7.64 -14.02 -0.42
N THR A 38 8.81 -14.36 -0.93
CA THR A 38 9.55 -13.48 -1.83
C THR A 38 9.07 -13.60 -3.29
N HIS A 39 9.54 -12.72 -4.17
CA HIS A 39 9.32 -12.86 -5.62
C HIS A 39 9.85 -14.17 -6.22
N ASN A 40 10.83 -14.80 -5.56
CA ASN A 40 11.41 -16.07 -5.98
C ASN A 40 10.69 -17.29 -5.37
N ASP A 41 9.48 -17.12 -4.82
CA ASP A 41 8.70 -18.16 -4.13
C ASP A 41 9.43 -18.79 -2.92
N GLU A 42 10.38 -18.06 -2.31
CA GLU A 42 11.00 -18.48 -1.05
C GLU A 42 10.11 -18.05 0.12
N VAL A 43 10.01 -18.91 1.13
CA VAL A 43 9.12 -18.69 2.29
C VAL A 43 9.97 -18.50 3.53
N PHE A 44 9.73 -17.41 4.24
CA PHE A 44 10.44 -17.04 5.46
C PHE A 44 9.47 -16.79 6.60
N VAL A 45 9.92 -17.11 7.81
CA VAL A 45 9.19 -16.90 9.06
C VAL A 45 10.09 -16.30 10.13
N PHE A 46 9.51 -15.48 10.99
CA PHE A 46 10.18 -14.95 12.18
C PHE A 46 9.15 -14.41 13.17
N GLY A 47 9.62 -14.12 14.38
CA GLY A 47 8.83 -13.63 15.48
C GLY A 47 8.80 -14.58 16.68
N LEU A 48 7.72 -14.50 17.44
CA LEU A 48 7.42 -15.39 18.56
C LEU A 48 7.06 -16.78 18.03
N ASN A 49 7.61 -17.84 18.62
CA ASN A 49 7.32 -19.22 18.21
C ASN A 49 6.45 -19.96 19.23
N CYS A 50 5.35 -19.32 19.66
CA CYS A 50 4.45 -19.93 20.62
C CYS A 50 3.65 -21.07 19.96
N SER A 51 3.54 -22.22 20.64
CA SER A 51 2.94 -23.44 20.07
C SER A 51 3.57 -23.93 18.76
N ASN A 52 4.84 -23.59 18.50
CA ASN A 52 5.58 -23.94 17.30
C ASN A 52 4.99 -23.35 16.00
N CYS A 53 4.32 -22.20 16.11
CA CYS A 53 3.62 -21.55 15.01
C CYS A 53 4.53 -21.06 13.86
N LEU A 54 5.84 -20.95 14.07
CA LEU A 54 6.77 -20.65 12.97
C LEU A 54 7.08 -21.88 12.12
N GLY A 55 6.86 -23.11 12.61
CA GLY A 55 7.10 -24.32 11.81
C GLY A 55 8.57 -24.61 11.50
N THR A 56 9.50 -24.07 12.29
CA THR A 56 10.96 -24.14 12.08
C THR A 56 11.60 -25.47 12.51
N GLY A 57 10.82 -26.44 12.99
CA GLY A 57 11.31 -27.69 13.57
C GLY A 57 11.77 -27.57 15.03
N ASP A 58 11.63 -26.38 15.62
CA ASP A 58 11.96 -26.07 17.01
C ASP A 58 10.85 -25.21 17.64
N ASN A 59 10.99 -24.90 18.93
CA ASN A 59 10.10 -24.00 19.67
C ASN A 59 10.75 -22.63 19.96
N GLN A 60 11.81 -22.29 19.22
CA GLN A 60 12.60 -21.09 19.48
C GLN A 60 12.04 -19.90 18.70
N SER A 61 11.86 -18.79 19.41
CA SER A 61 11.52 -17.51 18.80
C SER A 61 12.75 -16.90 18.15
N THR A 62 12.58 -16.14 17.08
CA THR A 62 13.68 -15.52 16.34
C THR A 62 13.26 -14.16 15.82
N ILE A 63 14.13 -13.15 15.89
CA ILE A 63 13.93 -11.87 15.21
C ILE A 63 14.56 -11.86 13.81
N VAL A 64 15.36 -12.88 13.50
CA VAL A 64 15.99 -13.06 12.18
C VAL A 64 15.12 -14.02 11.35
N PRO A 65 14.75 -13.65 10.11
CA PRO A 65 14.06 -14.53 9.18
C PRO A 65 14.74 -15.90 9.05
N LYS A 66 13.96 -16.95 9.29
CA LYS A 66 14.33 -18.33 9.00
C LYS A 66 13.57 -18.80 7.77
N LYS A 67 14.28 -19.41 6.82
CA LYS A 67 13.69 -20.00 5.62
C LYS A 67 12.95 -21.29 5.96
N LEU A 68 11.71 -21.43 5.48
CA LEU A 68 10.93 -22.66 5.57
C LEU A 68 11.10 -23.49 4.30
N GLU A 69 12.13 -24.31 4.26
CA GLU A 69 12.50 -25.10 3.07
C GLU A 69 11.36 -25.99 2.57
N ALA A 70 10.54 -26.55 3.46
CA ALA A 70 9.41 -27.42 3.11
C ALA A 70 8.32 -26.73 2.25
N LEU A 71 8.28 -25.39 2.25
CA LEU A 71 7.28 -24.60 1.54
C LEU A 71 7.85 -23.78 0.38
N CYS A 72 9.17 -23.75 0.21
CA CYS A 72 9.80 -22.99 -0.87
C CYS A 72 9.41 -23.57 -2.25
N GLY A 73 9.04 -22.71 -3.19
CA GLY A 73 8.59 -23.11 -4.53
C GLY A 73 7.19 -23.72 -4.61
N LYS A 74 6.48 -23.85 -3.48
CA LYS A 74 5.12 -24.40 -3.43
C LYS A 74 4.01 -23.45 -3.87
N LYS A 75 4.34 -22.21 -4.27
CA LYS A 75 3.39 -21.20 -4.77
C LYS A 75 2.13 -21.07 -3.90
N ILE A 76 2.29 -20.48 -2.71
CA ILE A 76 1.20 -20.32 -1.75
C ILE A 76 0.14 -19.35 -2.29
N SER A 77 -1.11 -19.82 -2.35
CA SER A 77 -2.27 -19.09 -2.87
C SER A 77 -3.11 -18.45 -1.77
N SER A 78 -3.40 -19.18 -0.69
CA SER A 78 -4.15 -18.70 0.48
C SER A 78 -3.48 -19.13 1.78
N LEU A 79 -3.60 -18.31 2.82
CA LEU A 79 -3.10 -18.60 4.16
C LEU A 79 -4.07 -18.04 5.20
N SER A 80 -4.34 -18.82 6.24
CA SER A 80 -5.11 -18.43 7.40
C SER A 80 -4.50 -18.99 8.68
N TYR A 81 -4.84 -18.40 9.81
CA TYR A 81 -4.29 -18.77 11.11
C TYR A 81 -5.34 -18.65 12.20
N GLY A 82 -5.16 -19.35 13.32
CA GLY A 82 -6.02 -19.24 14.50
C GLY A 82 -5.30 -18.79 15.77
N SER A 83 -5.90 -19.10 16.93
CA SER A 83 -5.42 -18.70 18.27
C SER A 83 -4.52 -19.77 18.90
N GLY A 84 -3.53 -19.32 19.67
CA GLY A 84 -2.38 -20.15 20.08
C GLY A 84 -1.79 -20.71 18.80
N PRO A 85 -1.05 -19.94 17.99
CA PRO A 85 -1.34 -19.94 16.57
C PRO A 85 -1.13 -21.31 15.91
N HIS A 86 -2.14 -21.73 15.18
CA HIS A 86 -2.02 -22.76 14.16
C HIS A 86 -2.11 -22.04 12.81
N VAL A 87 -1.34 -22.51 11.84
CA VAL A 87 -1.33 -21.94 10.48
C VAL A 87 -1.83 -23.02 9.54
N VAL A 88 -2.71 -22.62 8.62
CA VAL A 88 -3.17 -23.45 7.52
C VAL A 88 -2.98 -22.64 6.24
N LEU A 89 -2.39 -23.25 5.23
CA LEU A 89 -2.25 -22.64 3.91
C LEU A 89 -2.62 -23.63 2.81
N CYS A 90 -2.94 -23.10 1.63
CA CYS A 90 -3.01 -23.89 0.42
C CYS A 90 -2.13 -23.32 -0.69
N THR A 91 -1.70 -24.21 -1.58
CA THR A 91 -0.88 -23.90 -2.76
C THR A 91 -1.75 -23.65 -3.99
N GLU A 92 -1.16 -23.13 -5.08
CA GLU A 92 -1.84 -23.03 -6.39
C GLU A 92 -2.22 -24.39 -6.98
N ASP A 93 -1.47 -25.44 -6.63
CA ASP A 93 -1.77 -26.83 -6.98
C ASP A 93 -2.90 -27.42 -6.11
N GLY A 94 -3.30 -26.72 -5.06
CA GLY A 94 -4.39 -27.09 -4.15
C GLY A 94 -3.99 -28.01 -3.00
N GLU A 95 -2.69 -28.16 -2.75
CA GLU A 95 -2.18 -28.87 -1.58
C GLU A 95 -2.40 -28.04 -0.32
N VAL A 96 -2.83 -28.66 0.79
CA VAL A 96 -3.02 -27.99 2.08
C VAL A 96 -1.93 -28.39 3.06
N TYR A 97 -1.31 -27.40 3.69
CA TYR A 97 -0.32 -27.60 4.76
C TYR A 97 -0.80 -26.97 6.06
N ALA A 98 -0.51 -27.63 7.19
CA ALA A 98 -0.87 -27.14 8.51
C ALA A 98 0.25 -27.41 9.54
N TRP A 99 0.43 -26.48 10.48
CA TRP A 99 1.35 -26.63 11.63
C TRP A 99 0.99 -25.66 12.78
N GLY A 100 1.75 -25.71 13.87
CA GLY A 100 1.52 -24.92 15.07
C GLY A 100 0.63 -25.65 16.07
N HIS A 101 -0.29 -24.94 16.69
CA HIS A 101 -1.09 -25.52 17.76
C HIS A 101 -2.04 -26.61 17.28
N ASN A 102 -2.21 -27.68 18.07
CA ASN A 102 -3.12 -28.79 17.71
C ASN A 102 -3.94 -29.37 18.87
N GLY A 103 -4.11 -28.65 19.97
CA GLY A 103 -4.79 -29.17 21.17
C GLY A 103 -6.23 -29.67 20.94
N TYR A 104 -6.88 -29.23 19.87
CA TYR A 104 -8.25 -29.59 19.48
C TYR A 104 -8.32 -30.21 18.09
N SER A 105 -7.21 -30.72 17.57
CA SER A 105 -7.06 -31.32 16.24
C SER A 105 -7.25 -30.36 15.05
N GLN A 106 -7.03 -29.07 15.25
CA GLN A 106 -7.11 -28.05 14.19
C GLN A 106 -6.07 -28.22 13.06
N LEU A 107 -5.07 -29.09 13.19
CA LEU A 107 -4.17 -29.41 12.08
C LEU A 107 -4.73 -30.47 11.12
N GLY A 108 -5.82 -31.15 11.48
CA GLY A 108 -6.51 -32.07 10.56
C GLY A 108 -5.73 -33.36 10.22
N ASN A 109 -4.70 -33.68 11.01
CA ASN A 109 -3.77 -34.78 10.77
C ASN A 109 -4.09 -36.06 11.57
N GLY A 110 -5.28 -36.16 12.15
CA GLY A 110 -5.70 -37.32 12.94
C GLY A 110 -5.17 -37.34 14.39
N THR A 111 -4.44 -36.30 14.82
CA THR A 111 -3.81 -36.25 16.16
C THR A 111 -4.19 -34.98 16.92
N THR A 112 -3.71 -34.87 18.17
CA THR A 112 -3.72 -33.63 18.97
C THR A 112 -2.30 -33.13 19.28
N ASN A 113 -1.30 -33.64 18.57
CA ASN A 113 0.11 -33.28 18.78
C ASN A 113 0.43 -31.97 18.07
N GLN A 114 1.16 -31.08 18.74
CA GLN A 114 1.59 -29.80 18.15
C GLN A 114 2.42 -30.04 16.89
N GLY A 115 2.19 -29.26 15.84
CA GLY A 115 2.94 -29.33 14.59
C GLY A 115 4.18 -28.45 14.64
N ILE A 116 5.37 -29.05 14.72
CA ILE A 116 6.64 -28.30 14.76
C ILE A 116 7.16 -27.90 13.38
N THR A 117 6.63 -28.48 12.31
CA THR A 117 6.96 -28.20 10.90
C THR A 117 5.69 -28.23 10.04
N PRO A 118 5.66 -27.54 8.89
CA PRO A 118 4.57 -27.65 7.92
C PRO A 118 4.40 -29.10 7.45
N VAL A 119 3.21 -29.66 7.65
CA VAL A 119 2.86 -31.01 7.19
C VAL A 119 1.65 -30.93 6.27
N GLN A 120 1.70 -31.67 5.16
CA GLN A 120 0.59 -31.76 4.23
C GLN A 120 -0.59 -32.52 4.87
N VAL A 121 -1.80 -31.99 4.72
CA VAL A 121 -3.02 -32.59 5.25
C VAL A 121 -3.51 -33.69 4.30
N CYS A 122 -2.91 -34.87 4.41
CA CYS A 122 -3.04 -35.99 3.46
C CYS A 122 -4.33 -36.83 3.58
N THR A 123 -5.44 -36.27 4.01
CA THR A 123 -6.70 -37.02 4.23
C THR A 123 -7.67 -36.84 3.06
N ASN A 124 -8.94 -36.51 3.33
CA ASN A 124 -9.99 -36.34 2.33
C ASN A 124 -9.75 -35.17 1.36
N LEU A 125 -8.75 -34.34 1.63
CA LEU A 125 -8.36 -33.20 0.80
C LEU A 125 -7.41 -33.58 -0.35
N LEU A 126 -6.73 -34.74 -0.31
CA LEU A 126 -5.76 -35.11 -1.36
C LEU A 126 -6.36 -35.21 -2.76
N ILE A 127 -7.64 -35.54 -2.86
CA ILE A 127 -8.37 -35.68 -4.12
C ILE A 127 -9.05 -34.38 -4.55
N LYS A 128 -8.77 -33.27 -3.86
CA LYS A 128 -9.41 -31.98 -4.08
C LYS A 128 -8.37 -30.90 -4.33
N LYS A 129 -8.66 -30.03 -5.29
CA LYS A 129 -7.89 -28.80 -5.49
C LYS A 129 -8.44 -27.73 -4.56
N VAL A 130 -7.77 -27.47 -3.43
CA VAL A 130 -8.17 -26.42 -2.48
C VAL A 130 -7.77 -25.04 -3.01
N VAL A 131 -8.67 -24.06 -2.91
CA VAL A 131 -8.47 -22.70 -3.42
C VAL A 131 -8.48 -21.64 -2.33
N GLU A 132 -9.11 -21.93 -1.19
CA GLU A 132 -9.21 -21.01 -0.07
C GLU A 132 -9.20 -21.78 1.26
N VAL A 133 -8.60 -21.18 2.28
CA VAL A 133 -8.57 -21.71 3.65
C VAL A 133 -8.95 -20.61 4.64
N ALA A 134 -9.67 -20.97 5.70
CA ALA A 134 -10.07 -20.05 6.75
C ALA A 134 -9.96 -20.70 8.13
N CYS A 135 -9.46 -19.96 9.11
CA CYS A 135 -9.29 -20.44 10.48
C CYS A 135 -10.06 -19.55 11.46
N GLY A 136 -10.78 -20.19 12.38
CA GLY A 136 -11.21 -19.53 13.62
C GLY A 136 -10.14 -19.75 14.70
N SER A 137 -10.50 -19.63 15.98
CA SER A 137 -9.49 -19.83 17.03
C SER A 137 -8.85 -21.21 17.02
N HIS A 138 -9.67 -22.27 16.95
CA HIS A 138 -9.21 -23.66 17.07
C HIS A 138 -9.89 -24.61 16.07
N HIS A 139 -10.41 -24.08 14.97
CA HIS A 139 -11.00 -24.87 13.90
C HIS A 139 -10.58 -24.29 12.55
N SER A 140 -10.60 -25.12 11.52
CA SER A 140 -10.14 -24.76 10.19
C SER A 140 -11.15 -25.21 9.13
N MET A 141 -11.17 -24.48 8.02
CA MET A 141 -12.00 -24.72 6.86
C MET A 141 -11.14 -24.69 5.59
N ALA A 142 -11.53 -25.51 4.61
CA ALA A 142 -10.95 -25.51 3.27
C ALA A 142 -12.07 -25.56 2.23
N LEU A 143 -11.98 -24.67 1.25
CA LEU A 143 -12.87 -24.62 0.09
C LEU A 143 -12.12 -25.16 -1.13
N SER A 144 -12.70 -26.15 -1.79
CA SER A 144 -12.19 -26.68 -3.06
C SER A 144 -12.69 -25.89 -4.27
N LEU A 145 -11.99 -26.02 -5.39
CA LEU A 145 -12.35 -25.42 -6.68
C LEU A 145 -13.75 -25.85 -7.16
N ASP A 146 -14.18 -27.08 -6.83
CA ASP A 146 -15.51 -27.60 -7.17
C ASP A 146 -16.64 -27.01 -6.29
N GLY A 147 -16.29 -26.18 -5.31
CA GLY A 147 -17.23 -25.63 -4.32
C GLY A 147 -17.55 -26.58 -3.16
N ASP A 148 -16.83 -27.69 -3.00
CA ASP A 148 -16.93 -28.53 -1.81
C ASP A 148 -16.22 -27.87 -0.62
N LEU A 149 -16.91 -27.83 0.51
CA LEU A 149 -16.43 -27.28 1.76
C LEU A 149 -16.06 -28.37 2.76
N TYR A 150 -14.90 -28.25 3.39
CA TYR A 150 -14.41 -29.12 4.45
C TYR A 150 -14.12 -28.32 5.70
N ALA A 151 -14.35 -28.91 6.88
CA ALA A 151 -14.03 -28.30 8.17
C ALA A 151 -13.52 -29.35 9.17
N TRP A 152 -12.68 -28.94 10.10
CA TRP A 152 -12.11 -29.79 11.16
C TRP A 152 -11.63 -29.00 12.38
N GLY A 153 -11.22 -29.71 13.43
CA GLY A 153 -10.73 -29.14 14.70
C GLY A 153 -11.80 -29.06 15.78
N TYR A 154 -11.72 -28.03 16.62
CA TYR A 154 -12.59 -27.79 17.76
C TYR A 154 -14.04 -27.62 17.33
N ASN A 155 -14.97 -28.31 18.01
CA ASN A 155 -16.37 -28.36 17.56
C ASN A 155 -17.43 -28.25 18.68
N ASN A 156 -17.06 -27.82 19.89
CA ASN A 156 -18.00 -27.81 21.02
C ASN A 156 -19.27 -26.96 20.79
N CYS A 157 -19.24 -25.99 19.88
CA CYS A 157 -20.40 -25.17 19.51
C CYS A 157 -21.02 -25.56 18.16
N GLY A 158 -20.49 -26.60 17.49
CA GLY A 158 -20.92 -27.04 16.17
C GLY A 158 -20.23 -26.34 15.00
N GLN A 159 -19.14 -25.61 15.21
CA GLN A 159 -18.45 -24.82 14.19
C GLN A 159 -17.82 -25.65 13.04
N VAL A 160 -17.73 -26.97 13.18
CA VAL A 160 -17.36 -27.85 12.06
C VAL A 160 -18.57 -28.19 11.16
N GLY A 161 -19.80 -27.93 11.61
CA GLY A 161 -21.01 -28.11 10.80
C GLY A 161 -21.43 -29.58 10.62
N SER A 162 -20.91 -30.48 11.47
CA SER A 162 -21.06 -31.93 11.34
C SER A 162 -22.36 -32.50 11.91
N GLY A 163 -23.22 -31.68 12.53
CA GLY A 163 -24.39 -32.12 13.30
C GLY A 163 -24.05 -32.73 14.67
N SER A 164 -22.81 -32.53 15.15
CA SER A 164 -22.30 -33.03 16.43
C SER A 164 -21.47 -31.93 17.10
N THR A 165 -21.15 -32.10 18.39
CA THR A 165 -20.24 -31.24 19.15
C THR A 165 -18.85 -31.85 19.34
N ALA A 166 -18.61 -33.07 18.83
CA ALA A 166 -17.31 -33.72 18.94
C ALA A 166 -16.29 -33.10 17.97
N ASN A 167 -15.07 -32.84 18.47
CA ASN A 167 -13.95 -32.37 17.66
C ASN A 167 -13.71 -33.31 16.47
N GLN A 168 -13.35 -32.74 15.32
CA GLN A 168 -13.12 -33.52 14.11
C GLN A 168 -11.62 -33.57 13.83
N PRO A 169 -10.95 -34.74 13.99
CA PRO A 169 -9.50 -34.82 13.89
C PRO A 169 -8.96 -34.81 12.45
N THR A 170 -9.85 -34.93 11.47
CA THR A 170 -9.53 -34.89 10.04
C THR A 170 -10.56 -34.05 9.29
N PRO A 171 -10.18 -33.40 8.17
CA PRO A 171 -11.10 -32.70 7.28
C PRO A 171 -12.36 -33.48 6.96
N ARG A 172 -13.51 -32.94 7.37
CA ARG A 172 -14.84 -33.51 7.10
C ARG A 172 -15.60 -32.61 6.14
N ARG A 173 -16.17 -33.20 5.09
CA ARG A 173 -17.04 -32.49 4.16
C ARG A 173 -18.29 -31.98 4.88
N VAL A 174 -18.61 -30.71 4.70
CA VAL A 174 -19.79 -30.04 5.27
C VAL A 174 -20.96 -30.22 4.29
N SER A 175 -21.63 -31.36 4.36
CA SER A 175 -22.57 -31.80 3.32
C SER A 175 -24.06 -31.67 3.67
N ASN A 176 -24.45 -31.10 4.80
CA ASN A 176 -25.88 -30.99 5.21
C ASN A 176 -26.67 -30.02 4.31
N CYS A 177 -27.03 -28.83 4.80
CA CYS A 177 -27.80 -27.84 4.04
C CYS A 177 -27.04 -27.24 2.83
N LEU A 178 -25.77 -27.63 2.64
CA LEU A 178 -24.93 -27.26 1.51
C LEU A 178 -24.87 -28.34 0.42
N GLN A 179 -25.56 -29.48 0.58
CA GLN A 179 -25.57 -30.52 -0.46
C GLN A 179 -26.09 -29.97 -1.78
N GLY A 180 -25.33 -30.18 -2.86
CA GLY A 180 -25.69 -29.73 -4.20
C GLY A 180 -25.56 -28.22 -4.43
N LYS A 181 -25.02 -27.46 -3.46
CA LYS A 181 -24.68 -26.05 -3.61
C LYS A 181 -23.19 -25.90 -3.88
N ILE A 182 -22.82 -24.88 -4.65
CA ILE A 182 -21.42 -24.54 -4.94
C ILE A 182 -21.04 -23.41 -3.99
N VAL A 183 -20.20 -23.69 -2.99
CA VAL A 183 -19.65 -22.66 -2.11
C VAL A 183 -18.61 -21.85 -2.89
N VAL A 184 -18.62 -20.53 -2.74
CA VAL A 184 -17.72 -19.60 -3.46
C VAL A 184 -16.92 -18.69 -2.53
N GLY A 185 -17.22 -18.70 -1.23
CA GLY A 185 -16.43 -17.97 -0.24
C GLY A 185 -16.69 -18.48 1.17
N ILE A 186 -15.67 -18.40 2.02
CA ILE A 186 -15.72 -18.88 3.41
C ILE A 186 -15.14 -17.83 4.37
N ALA A 187 -15.64 -17.80 5.60
CA ALA A 187 -15.04 -17.01 6.66
C ALA A 187 -15.25 -17.66 8.03
N CYS A 188 -14.31 -17.46 8.93
CA CYS A 188 -14.37 -17.95 10.30
C CYS A 188 -14.41 -16.77 11.27
N GLY A 189 -15.37 -16.78 12.18
CA GLY A 189 -15.26 -16.04 13.44
C GLY A 189 -14.42 -16.83 14.45
N GLN A 190 -14.38 -16.38 15.70
CA GLN A 190 -13.63 -17.06 16.77
C GLN A 190 -14.10 -18.53 16.94
N THR A 191 -15.42 -18.75 16.98
CA THR A 191 -16.08 -20.06 17.20
C THR A 191 -17.30 -20.27 16.29
N SER A 192 -17.38 -19.53 15.19
CA SER A 192 -18.45 -19.63 14.19
C SER A 192 -17.87 -19.69 12.79
N SER A 193 -18.65 -20.20 11.86
CA SER A 193 -18.27 -20.36 10.46
C SER A 193 -19.36 -19.83 9.56
N MET A 194 -18.94 -19.27 8.43
CA MET A 194 -19.79 -18.69 7.40
C MET A 194 -19.38 -19.20 6.03
N ALA A 195 -20.36 -19.36 5.15
CA ALA A 195 -20.14 -19.66 3.75
C ALA A 195 -21.12 -18.88 2.88
N VAL A 196 -20.64 -18.46 1.71
CA VAL A 196 -21.45 -17.90 0.63
C VAL A 196 -21.47 -18.92 -0.50
N VAL A 197 -22.64 -19.18 -1.08
CA VAL A 197 -22.78 -20.04 -2.26
C VAL A 197 -22.97 -19.20 -3.52
N ASN A 198 -22.76 -19.80 -4.68
CA ASN A 198 -22.67 -19.12 -5.98
C ASN A 198 -23.90 -18.27 -6.40
N ASN A 199 -25.05 -18.48 -5.77
CA ASN A 199 -26.25 -17.66 -5.99
C ASN A 199 -26.40 -16.50 -4.98
N GLY A 200 -25.37 -16.25 -4.16
CA GLY A 200 -25.33 -15.19 -3.16
C GLY A 200 -25.98 -15.53 -1.81
N GLU A 201 -26.51 -16.74 -1.61
CA GLU A 201 -27.05 -17.14 -0.30
C GLU A 201 -25.93 -17.34 0.75
N VAL A 202 -26.18 -16.85 1.96
CA VAL A 202 -25.27 -16.99 3.12
C VAL A 202 -25.75 -18.08 4.07
N TYR A 203 -24.82 -18.90 4.55
CA TYR A 203 -25.04 -19.94 5.55
C TYR A 203 -24.08 -19.74 6.73
N GLY A 204 -24.60 -19.84 7.95
CA GLY A 204 -23.83 -19.72 9.19
C GLY A 204 -24.03 -20.91 10.12
N TRP A 205 -22.98 -21.31 10.85
CA TRP A 205 -23.04 -22.33 11.90
C TRP A 205 -21.98 -22.15 12.99
N GLY A 206 -22.10 -22.91 14.07
CA GLY A 206 -21.25 -22.80 15.26
C GLY A 206 -21.88 -21.97 16.38
N TYR A 207 -21.03 -21.26 17.11
CA TYR A 207 -21.44 -20.44 18.26
C TYR A 207 -22.26 -19.23 17.81
N ASN A 208 -23.36 -18.95 18.53
CA ASN A 208 -24.29 -17.86 18.20
C ASN A 208 -24.71 -17.02 19.42
N GLY A 209 -23.96 -17.06 20.53
CA GLY A 209 -24.37 -16.38 21.76
C GLY A 209 -24.52 -14.86 21.66
N ASN A 210 -23.97 -14.22 20.62
CA ASN A 210 -24.11 -12.80 20.34
C ASN A 210 -24.93 -12.50 19.07
N GLY A 211 -25.56 -13.52 18.47
CA GLY A 211 -26.26 -13.38 17.20
C GLY A 211 -25.34 -13.35 15.98
N GLN A 212 -24.07 -13.76 16.10
CA GLN A 212 -23.08 -13.68 15.01
C GLN A 212 -23.45 -14.53 13.78
N LEU A 213 -24.40 -15.46 13.90
CA LEU A 213 -24.94 -16.23 12.78
C LEU A 213 -26.03 -15.50 11.99
N GLY A 214 -26.60 -14.40 12.51
CA GLY A 214 -27.58 -13.59 11.78
C GLY A 214 -28.98 -14.22 11.66
N LEU A 215 -29.30 -15.20 12.51
CA LEU A 215 -30.51 -16.03 12.41
C LEU A 215 -31.72 -15.48 13.20
N GLY A 216 -31.64 -14.25 13.70
CA GLY A 216 -32.68 -13.64 14.52
C GLY A 216 -32.82 -14.24 15.92
N ASN A 217 -31.83 -15.01 16.38
CA ASN A 217 -31.80 -15.67 17.68
C ASN A 217 -30.35 -15.85 18.18
N ASN A 218 -30.17 -16.39 19.39
CA ASN A 218 -28.86 -16.64 20.02
C ASN A 218 -28.50 -18.14 20.15
N GLY A 219 -29.21 -19.03 19.45
CA GLY A 219 -29.00 -20.47 19.53
C GLY A 219 -27.87 -20.94 18.61
N ASN A 220 -26.92 -21.72 19.14
CA ASN A 220 -25.86 -22.36 18.35
C ASN A 220 -26.46 -23.25 17.26
N GLN A 221 -25.75 -23.39 16.14
CA GLN A 221 -26.15 -24.28 15.04
C GLN A 221 -25.10 -25.35 14.81
N LEU A 222 -25.48 -26.62 14.91
CA LEU A 222 -24.57 -27.74 14.69
C LEU A 222 -24.39 -28.08 13.20
N THR A 223 -25.21 -27.50 12.33
CA THR A 223 -25.20 -27.66 10.88
C THR A 223 -25.38 -26.30 10.20
N PRO A 224 -24.88 -26.10 8.97
CA PRO A 224 -25.11 -24.87 8.22
C PRO A 224 -26.59 -24.47 8.20
N CYS A 225 -26.89 -23.22 8.55
CA CYS A 225 -28.24 -22.67 8.53
C CYS A 225 -28.27 -21.40 7.66
N ARG A 226 -29.27 -21.29 6.78
CA ARG A 226 -29.39 -20.15 5.86
C ARG A 226 -29.76 -18.88 6.62
N VAL A 227 -29.05 -17.79 6.34
CA VAL A 227 -29.37 -16.45 6.85
C VAL A 227 -30.56 -15.89 6.07
N ALA A 228 -31.77 -16.25 6.47
CA ALA A 228 -32.99 -15.93 5.73
C ALA A 228 -33.20 -14.41 5.55
N ALA A 229 -32.72 -13.57 6.47
CA ALA A 229 -32.84 -12.11 6.38
C ALA A 229 -32.12 -11.49 5.15
N LEU A 230 -31.22 -12.23 4.49
CA LEU A 230 -30.53 -11.79 3.26
C LEU A 230 -31.16 -12.40 1.99
N HIS A 231 -32.38 -12.93 2.04
CA HIS A 231 -32.98 -13.67 0.91
C HIS A 231 -33.16 -12.85 -0.38
N SER A 232 -33.17 -11.52 -0.30
CA SER A 232 -33.41 -10.61 -1.43
C SER A 232 -32.15 -9.91 -1.93
N VAL A 233 -30.97 -10.29 -1.45
CA VAL A 233 -29.70 -9.69 -1.86
C VAL A 233 -28.71 -10.78 -2.26
N CYS A 234 -27.83 -10.46 -3.21
CA CYS A 234 -26.78 -11.37 -3.65
C CYS A 234 -25.47 -10.99 -2.94
N VAL A 235 -25.02 -11.82 -1.99
CA VAL A 235 -23.77 -11.58 -1.26
C VAL A 235 -22.58 -12.06 -2.08
N LEU A 236 -21.57 -11.20 -2.25
CA LEU A 236 -20.31 -11.52 -2.92
C LEU A 236 -19.19 -11.86 -1.95
N GLN A 237 -19.14 -11.20 -0.80
CA GLN A 237 -18.07 -11.37 0.18
C GLN A 237 -18.64 -11.44 1.60
N ILE A 238 -18.05 -12.28 2.43
CA ILE A 238 -18.26 -12.35 3.88
C ILE A 238 -16.93 -12.13 4.59
N ALA A 239 -16.97 -11.43 5.72
CA ALA A 239 -15.83 -11.31 6.62
C ALA A 239 -16.30 -11.48 8.06
N CYS A 240 -15.56 -12.24 8.85
CA CYS A 240 -15.89 -12.49 10.24
C CYS A 240 -14.84 -11.88 11.16
N GLY A 241 -15.30 -11.07 12.11
CA GLY A 241 -14.49 -10.64 13.23
C GLY A 241 -14.56 -11.63 14.40
N TYR A 242 -14.18 -11.19 15.59
CA TYR A 242 -14.21 -12.03 16.79
C TYR A 242 -15.57 -12.71 17.04
N ALA A 243 -16.65 -11.91 17.06
CA ALA A 243 -18.02 -12.41 17.26
C ALA A 243 -19.03 -11.58 16.46
N HIS A 244 -18.62 -11.06 15.30
CA HIS A 244 -19.47 -10.30 14.39
C HIS A 244 -19.18 -10.69 12.95
N THR A 245 -20.11 -10.39 12.05
CA THR A 245 -20.02 -10.75 10.64
C THR A 245 -20.39 -9.54 9.80
N LEU A 246 -19.64 -9.35 8.71
CA LEU A 246 -19.90 -8.39 7.65
C LEU A 246 -20.24 -9.14 6.38
N ALA A 247 -21.16 -8.60 5.58
CA ALA A 247 -21.45 -9.08 4.24
C ALA A 247 -21.51 -7.92 3.24
N LEU A 248 -20.92 -8.13 2.07
CA LEU A 248 -20.91 -7.21 0.96
C LEU A 248 -21.71 -7.79 -0.19
N THR A 249 -22.67 -7.02 -0.71
CA THR A 249 -23.52 -7.44 -1.83
C THR A 249 -22.93 -7.05 -3.19
N ASP A 250 -23.48 -7.62 -4.26
CA ASP A 250 -23.20 -7.27 -5.65
C ASP A 250 -23.67 -5.87 -6.05
N GLU A 251 -24.60 -5.28 -5.31
CA GLU A 251 -24.98 -3.87 -5.40
C GLU A 251 -24.03 -2.95 -4.63
N GLY A 252 -23.07 -3.52 -3.89
CA GLY A 252 -22.11 -2.81 -3.04
C GLY A 252 -22.72 -2.27 -1.74
N LEU A 253 -23.77 -2.95 -1.24
CA LEU A 253 -24.36 -2.68 0.06
C LEU A 253 -23.62 -3.46 1.14
N LEU A 254 -23.38 -2.80 2.28
CA LEU A 254 -22.74 -3.39 3.45
C LEU A 254 -23.80 -3.79 4.48
N TYR A 255 -23.74 -5.02 4.96
CA TYR A 255 -24.53 -5.54 6.08
C TYR A 255 -23.62 -5.97 7.22
N ALA A 256 -24.08 -5.79 8.46
CA ALA A 256 -23.38 -6.24 9.66
C ALA A 256 -24.33 -6.85 10.70
N TRP A 257 -23.86 -7.86 11.44
CA TRP A 257 -24.59 -8.45 12.56
C TRP A 257 -23.65 -9.12 13.58
N GLY A 258 -24.19 -9.51 14.73
CA GLY A 258 -23.48 -10.15 15.84
C GLY A 258 -23.19 -9.20 17.01
N ALA A 259 -22.05 -9.45 17.67
CA ALA A 259 -21.60 -8.65 18.81
C ALA A 259 -21.30 -7.20 18.40
N ASN A 260 -21.63 -6.24 19.26
CA ASN A 260 -21.44 -4.82 18.98
C ASN A 260 -20.92 -3.99 20.17
N THR A 261 -20.39 -4.63 21.22
CA THR A 261 -19.94 -3.96 22.45
C THR A 261 -18.92 -2.84 22.21
N TYR A 262 -18.14 -2.93 21.15
CA TYR A 262 -17.15 -1.92 20.74
C TYR A 262 -17.60 -1.04 19.57
N GLY A 263 -18.82 -1.21 19.06
CA GLY A 263 -19.32 -0.50 17.89
C GLY A 263 -18.94 -1.15 16.55
N GLN A 264 -18.47 -2.41 16.56
CA GLN A 264 -17.97 -3.12 15.38
C GLN A 264 -19.03 -3.40 14.30
N LEU A 265 -20.30 -3.11 14.56
CA LEU A 265 -21.33 -3.15 13.52
C LEU A 265 -21.50 -1.82 12.79
N GLY A 266 -20.96 -0.71 13.29
CA GLY A 266 -21.07 0.59 12.62
C GLY A 266 -22.49 1.20 12.65
N THR A 267 -23.35 0.75 13.58
CA THR A 267 -24.77 1.12 13.66
C THR A 267 -25.05 2.37 14.52
N GLY A 268 -24.00 3.07 14.96
CA GLY A 268 -24.11 4.25 15.82
C GLY A 268 -24.39 3.97 17.29
N ASN A 269 -24.49 2.70 17.68
CA ASN A 269 -24.74 2.26 19.05
C ASN A 269 -23.89 1.01 19.38
N LYS A 270 -24.07 0.45 20.58
CA LYS A 270 -23.31 -0.72 21.09
C LYS A 270 -24.15 -1.98 21.29
N SER A 271 -25.35 -2.02 20.70
CA SER A 271 -26.28 -3.14 20.87
C SER A 271 -26.00 -4.23 19.84
N ASN A 272 -25.92 -5.48 20.30
CA ASN A 272 -25.78 -6.64 19.42
C ASN A 272 -26.97 -6.71 18.44
N GLN A 273 -26.72 -7.22 17.24
CA GLN A 273 -27.75 -7.42 16.22
C GLN A 273 -27.87 -8.89 15.90
N LEU A 274 -29.05 -9.47 16.14
CA LEU A 274 -29.29 -10.91 15.90
C LEU A 274 -29.58 -11.22 14.43
N SER A 275 -29.88 -10.19 13.64
CA SER A 275 -30.14 -10.27 12.22
C SER A 275 -29.27 -9.24 11.48
N PRO A 276 -28.92 -9.49 10.21
CA PRO A 276 -28.25 -8.54 9.34
C PRO A 276 -28.92 -7.17 9.33
N VAL A 277 -28.13 -6.13 9.58
CA VAL A 277 -28.55 -4.72 9.47
C VAL A 277 -27.69 -4.05 8.40
N GLN A 278 -28.34 -3.32 7.49
CA GLN A 278 -27.63 -2.55 6.47
C GLN A 278 -26.93 -1.34 7.11
N ILE A 279 -25.66 -1.17 6.81
CA ILE A 279 -24.84 -0.05 7.28
C ILE A 279 -24.81 1.00 6.19
N MET A 280 -25.41 2.17 6.48
CA MET A 280 -25.44 3.27 5.53
C MET A 280 -24.09 3.97 5.49
N MET A 281 -23.39 3.80 4.38
CA MET A 281 -22.27 4.67 3.99
C MET A 281 -22.81 5.79 3.08
N GLU A 282 -22.08 6.89 2.92
CA GLU A 282 -22.53 8.10 2.19
C GLU A 282 -22.78 7.83 0.69
N LYS A 283 -23.86 7.13 0.34
CA LYS A 283 -24.31 6.78 -1.03
C LYS A 283 -23.26 6.19 -1.99
N GLU A 284 -22.07 5.82 -1.51
CA GLU A 284 -21.03 5.20 -2.31
C GLU A 284 -21.07 3.68 -2.24
N ARG A 285 -20.77 3.04 -3.37
CA ARG A 285 -20.66 1.58 -3.51
C ARG A 285 -19.45 1.07 -2.73
N VAL A 286 -19.66 0.13 -1.81
CA VAL A 286 -18.58 -0.61 -1.15
C VAL A 286 -18.03 -1.68 -2.10
N VAL A 287 -16.71 -1.85 -2.13
CA VAL A 287 -16.02 -2.83 -3.00
C VAL A 287 -15.16 -3.82 -2.22
N GLU A 288 -14.88 -3.55 -0.95
CA GLU A 288 -14.11 -4.44 -0.08
C GLU A 288 -14.58 -4.28 1.37
N ILE A 289 -14.65 -5.40 2.09
CA ILE A 289 -14.88 -5.46 3.53
C ILE A 289 -13.77 -6.26 4.21
N ALA A 290 -13.42 -5.88 5.44
CA ALA A 290 -12.37 -6.55 6.20
C ALA A 290 -12.75 -6.69 7.68
N ALA A 291 -12.54 -7.90 8.20
CA ALA A 291 -12.69 -8.28 9.60
C ALA A 291 -11.76 -9.48 9.88
N CYS A 292 -11.29 -9.62 11.13
CA CYS A 292 -10.40 -10.72 11.52
C CYS A 292 -10.94 -11.41 12.78
N HIS A 293 -10.92 -12.75 12.81
CA HIS A 293 -11.45 -13.57 13.91
C HIS A 293 -10.86 -13.25 15.30
N SER A 294 -9.71 -12.58 15.37
CA SER A 294 -9.05 -12.18 16.62
C SER A 294 -9.27 -10.71 16.99
N ALA A 295 -10.04 -9.94 16.20
CA ALA A 295 -10.22 -8.51 16.38
C ALA A 295 -11.70 -8.09 16.42
N HIS A 296 -11.95 -6.94 17.04
CA HIS A 296 -13.24 -6.25 17.05
C HIS A 296 -13.25 -5.04 16.11
N THR A 297 -12.28 -4.94 15.21
CA THR A 297 -12.17 -3.88 14.20
C THR A 297 -12.83 -4.34 12.91
N SER A 298 -13.49 -3.41 12.25
CA SER A 298 -14.10 -3.59 10.94
C SER A 298 -13.61 -2.48 10.02
N ALA A 299 -13.43 -2.80 8.75
CA ALA A 299 -13.08 -1.82 7.74
C ALA A 299 -13.83 -2.09 6.43
N ALA A 300 -13.97 -1.04 5.63
CA ALA A 300 -14.50 -1.14 4.27
C ALA A 300 -13.82 -0.13 3.35
N LYS A 301 -13.74 -0.46 2.06
CA LYS A 301 -13.28 0.44 1.00
C LYS A 301 -14.39 0.68 -0.01
N THR A 302 -14.58 1.92 -0.42
CA THR A 302 -15.54 2.28 -1.48
C THR A 302 -14.90 2.26 -2.86
N GLN A 303 -15.73 2.27 -3.90
CA GLN A 303 -15.29 2.32 -5.29
C GLN A 303 -14.48 3.58 -5.61
N SER A 304 -14.70 4.70 -4.89
CA SER A 304 -13.92 5.93 -5.03
C SER A 304 -12.52 5.85 -4.41
N GLY A 305 -12.23 4.76 -3.69
CA GLY A 305 -10.97 4.53 -2.99
C GLY A 305 -10.96 5.00 -1.53
N GLN A 306 -12.07 5.53 -1.01
CA GLN A 306 -12.18 5.92 0.40
C GLN A 306 -12.18 4.69 1.31
N VAL A 307 -11.42 4.76 2.41
CA VAL A 307 -11.32 3.67 3.39
C VAL A 307 -11.93 4.11 4.71
N TYR A 308 -12.84 3.31 5.23
CA TYR A 308 -13.54 3.52 6.50
C TYR A 308 -13.14 2.48 7.52
N MET A 309 -13.15 2.87 8.80
CA MET A 309 -12.91 1.96 9.94
C MET A 309 -13.91 2.19 11.07
N TRP A 310 -14.25 1.14 11.80
CA TRP A 310 -15.09 1.22 13.01
C TRP A 310 -14.86 0.00 13.92
N GLY A 311 -15.52 -0.02 15.08
CA GLY A 311 -15.33 -1.03 16.11
C GLY A 311 -14.27 -0.62 17.14
N GLN A 312 -13.49 -1.60 17.61
CA GLN A 312 -12.40 -1.30 18.54
C GLN A 312 -11.17 -0.84 17.77
N CYS A 313 -10.86 0.46 17.82
CA CYS A 313 -9.71 1.06 17.13
C CYS A 313 -8.76 1.68 18.16
N ARG A 314 -7.54 1.12 18.31
CA ARG A 314 -6.55 1.51 19.35
C ARG A 314 -7.14 1.60 20.76
N GLY A 315 -7.97 0.63 21.12
CA GLY A 315 -8.67 0.58 22.41
C GLY A 315 -9.88 1.52 22.54
N GLN A 316 -10.15 2.38 21.56
CA GLN A 316 -11.34 3.22 21.53
C GLN A 316 -12.49 2.53 20.81
N SER A 317 -13.73 2.87 21.18
CA SER A 317 -14.94 2.36 20.55
C SER A 317 -15.46 3.37 19.54
N VAL A 318 -15.36 3.03 18.26
CA VAL A 318 -15.82 3.81 17.12
C VAL A 318 -17.12 3.19 16.63
N THR A 319 -18.26 3.82 16.90
CA THR A 319 -19.59 3.23 16.67
C THR A 319 -20.18 3.52 15.28
N PHE A 320 -19.57 4.39 14.50
CA PHE A 320 -19.94 4.71 13.12
C PHE A 320 -18.75 4.51 12.19
N PRO A 321 -18.96 4.12 10.91
CA PRO A 321 -17.89 4.11 9.92
C PRO A 321 -17.17 5.46 9.87
N HIS A 322 -15.90 5.47 10.25
CA HIS A 322 -15.08 6.67 10.27
C HIS A 322 -14.16 6.68 9.05
N LEU A 323 -14.26 7.73 8.23
CA LEU A 323 -13.40 7.92 7.07
C LEU A 323 -11.95 8.10 7.51
N THR A 324 -11.03 7.41 6.84
CA THR A 324 -9.59 7.46 7.11
C THR A 324 -8.82 8.09 5.95
N HIS A 325 -7.53 8.35 6.16
CA HIS A 325 -6.59 8.75 5.12
C HIS A 325 -5.82 7.56 4.52
N PHE A 326 -6.26 6.33 4.78
CA PHE A 326 -5.63 5.13 4.25
C PHE A 326 -6.09 4.82 2.82
N ALA A 327 -5.27 4.09 2.08
CA ALA A 327 -5.55 3.68 0.70
C ALA A 327 -6.10 2.24 0.59
N CYS A 328 -5.93 1.44 1.65
CA CYS A 328 -6.40 0.06 1.72
C CYS A 328 -6.88 -0.31 3.13
N THR A 329 -7.70 -1.36 3.25
CA THR A 329 -8.18 -1.84 4.55
C THR A 329 -7.07 -2.48 5.39
N ASP A 330 -6.01 -3.03 4.76
CA ASP A 330 -4.87 -3.62 5.48
C ASP A 330 -4.16 -2.59 6.39
N ASP A 331 -4.07 -1.33 5.96
CA ASP A 331 -3.52 -0.24 6.76
C ASP A 331 -4.34 0.04 8.03
N VAL A 332 -5.66 -0.14 7.98
CA VAL A 332 -6.54 -0.01 9.16
C VAL A 332 -6.14 -1.06 10.19
N PHE A 333 -5.88 -2.29 9.76
CA PHE A 333 -5.47 -3.37 10.67
C PHE A 333 -4.05 -3.16 11.19
N ALA A 334 -3.12 -2.72 10.35
CA ALA A 334 -1.75 -2.42 10.77
C ALA A 334 -1.69 -1.32 11.85
N CYS A 335 -2.49 -0.26 11.71
CA CYS A 335 -2.38 0.93 12.54
C CYS A 335 -3.41 1.02 13.67
N PHE A 336 -4.58 0.40 13.53
CA PHE A 336 -5.71 0.61 14.44
C PHE A 336 -6.34 -0.66 15.02
N ALA A 337 -6.10 -1.85 14.46
CA ALA A 337 -6.61 -3.07 15.07
C ALA A 337 -5.85 -3.44 16.35
N THR A 338 -6.49 -4.21 17.22
CA THR A 338 -5.89 -4.74 18.45
C THR A 338 -6.29 -6.21 18.60
N PRO A 339 -5.37 -7.17 18.39
CA PRO A 339 -3.98 -6.97 17.92
C PRO A 339 -3.91 -6.52 16.46
N ALA A 340 -2.78 -5.93 16.06
CA ALA A 340 -2.53 -5.46 14.69
C ALA A 340 -2.11 -6.63 13.79
N VAL A 341 -3.06 -7.52 13.46
CA VAL A 341 -2.85 -8.71 12.63
C VAL A 341 -3.51 -8.60 11.25
N MET A 342 -3.00 -9.31 10.26
CA MET A 342 -3.50 -9.28 8.88
C MET A 342 -4.77 -10.13 8.74
N TRP A 343 -5.83 -9.57 8.19
CA TRP A 343 -7.10 -10.28 7.98
C TRP A 343 -7.08 -11.25 6.78
N ARG A 344 -6.01 -11.22 5.97
CA ARG A 344 -5.78 -12.06 4.78
C ARG A 344 -4.28 -12.22 4.53
N LEU A 345 -3.92 -13.14 3.62
CA LEU A 345 -2.58 -13.15 3.01
C LEU A 345 -2.44 -11.92 2.11
N LEU A 346 -1.69 -10.94 2.59
CA LEU A 346 -1.48 -9.68 1.88
C LEU A 346 -0.61 -9.92 0.64
N SER A 347 -1.03 -9.39 -0.50
CA SER A 347 -0.20 -9.33 -1.70
C SER A 347 0.38 -7.93 -1.84
N VAL A 348 1.71 -7.85 -1.92
CA VAL A 348 2.44 -6.62 -2.21
C VAL A 348 2.51 -6.55 -3.73
N GLU A 349 1.59 -5.81 -4.33
CA GLU A 349 1.68 -5.48 -5.74
C GLU A 349 2.87 -4.53 -5.91
N HIS A 350 4.00 -5.06 -6.39
CA HIS A 350 4.96 -4.25 -7.15
C HIS A 350 4.29 -3.95 -8.48
N GLU A 351 3.39 -2.98 -8.46
CA GLU A 351 2.97 -2.37 -9.69
C GLU A 351 4.17 -1.59 -10.23
N ASP A 352 4.77 -2.08 -11.32
CA ASP A 352 5.67 -1.33 -12.21
C ASP A 352 4.97 -0.12 -12.88
N PHE A 353 3.87 0.39 -12.29
CA PHE A 353 3.30 1.65 -12.70
C PHE A 353 4.11 2.77 -12.07
N LEU A 354 5.00 3.34 -12.88
CA LEU A 354 5.52 4.67 -12.65
C LEU A 354 4.33 5.60 -12.35
N THR A 355 4.43 6.39 -11.27
CA THR A 355 3.47 7.48 -11.04
C THR A 355 3.38 8.37 -12.30
N VAL A 356 2.33 9.17 -12.45
CA VAL A 356 2.23 10.09 -13.60
C VAL A 356 3.50 10.95 -13.75
N ALA A 357 4.08 11.40 -12.63
CA ALA A 357 5.32 12.16 -12.62
C ALA A 357 6.53 11.33 -13.11
N GLU A 358 6.68 10.09 -12.64
CA GLU A 358 7.78 9.21 -13.07
C GLU A 358 7.62 8.75 -14.52
N SER A 359 6.39 8.54 -14.98
CA SER A 359 6.05 8.23 -16.37
C SER A 359 6.47 9.38 -17.27
N LEU A 360 6.08 10.62 -16.93
CA LEU A 360 6.49 11.81 -17.67
C LEU A 360 8.01 12.00 -17.66
N LYS A 361 8.66 11.82 -16.50
CA LYS A 361 10.13 11.89 -16.39
C LYS A 361 10.82 10.91 -17.33
N LYS A 362 10.30 9.68 -17.43
CA LYS A 362 10.85 8.64 -18.31
C LYS A 362 10.69 8.97 -19.79
N GLU A 363 9.59 9.63 -20.17
CA GLU A 363 9.29 10.00 -21.56
C GLU A 363 9.96 11.30 -22.02
N PHE A 364 10.69 12.02 -21.16
CA PHE A 364 11.46 13.18 -21.57
C PHE A 364 12.61 12.79 -22.52
N ASP A 365 12.77 13.52 -23.63
CA ASP A 365 13.77 13.26 -24.66
C ASP A 365 13.60 11.90 -25.38
N SER A 366 12.40 11.32 -25.34
CA SER A 366 12.05 10.07 -26.03
C SER A 366 11.59 10.32 -27.48
N PRO A 367 12.27 9.76 -28.50
CA PRO A 367 11.86 9.90 -29.89
C PRO A 367 10.61 9.08 -30.26
N GLU A 368 10.24 8.09 -29.44
CA GLU A 368 9.14 7.16 -29.73
C GLU A 368 7.76 7.81 -29.52
N THR A 369 7.65 8.70 -28.53
CA THR A 369 6.38 9.27 -28.05
C THR A 369 6.24 10.77 -28.35
N SER A 370 7.35 11.45 -28.67
CA SER A 370 7.38 12.89 -28.96
C SER A 370 6.58 13.28 -30.20
N ASP A 371 5.85 14.39 -30.11
CA ASP A 371 5.14 15.05 -31.22
C ASP A 371 5.81 16.38 -31.65
N LEU A 372 6.94 16.73 -31.02
CA LEU A 372 7.72 17.93 -31.28
C LEU A 372 9.19 17.70 -30.92
N LYS A 373 10.11 18.32 -31.66
CA LYS A 373 11.52 18.40 -31.29
C LYS A 373 12.07 19.82 -31.41
N PHE A 374 12.91 20.21 -30.45
CA PHE A 374 13.68 21.45 -30.52
C PHE A 374 15.08 21.15 -31.05
N ARG A 375 15.59 21.99 -31.96
CA ARG A 375 16.98 21.95 -32.43
C ARG A 375 17.77 23.07 -31.78
N VAL A 376 18.75 22.72 -30.95
CA VAL A 376 19.61 23.65 -30.19
C VAL A 376 21.06 23.22 -30.36
N ASP A 377 21.95 24.12 -30.79
CA ASP A 377 23.35 23.81 -31.11
C ASP A 377 23.53 22.57 -32.03
N GLY A 378 22.60 22.39 -32.98
CA GLY A 378 22.58 21.26 -33.91
C GLY A 378 22.14 19.90 -33.30
N LYS A 379 21.78 19.86 -32.02
CA LYS A 379 21.24 18.68 -31.33
C LYS A 379 19.72 18.76 -31.21
N TYR A 380 19.06 17.61 -31.16
CA TYR A 380 17.60 17.53 -31.00
C TYR A 380 17.22 17.18 -29.56
N ILE A 381 16.14 17.78 -29.08
CA ILE A 381 15.50 17.46 -27.80
C ILE A 381 14.04 17.10 -28.07
N HIS A 382 13.65 15.88 -27.71
CA HIS A 382 12.32 15.33 -28.00
C HIS A 382 11.31 15.62 -26.88
N VAL A 383 10.16 16.19 -27.22
CA VAL A 383 9.17 16.67 -26.25
C VAL A 383 7.73 16.51 -26.74
N HIS A 384 6.78 16.82 -25.86
CA HIS A 384 5.35 16.64 -26.07
C HIS A 384 4.62 17.98 -25.94
N LYS A 385 3.95 18.43 -27.01
CA LYS A 385 3.21 19.71 -27.05
C LYS A 385 2.21 19.83 -25.90
N ALA A 386 1.55 18.73 -25.54
CA ALA A 386 0.59 18.70 -24.43
C ALA A 386 1.23 19.09 -23.09
N VAL A 387 2.40 18.53 -22.75
CA VAL A 387 3.11 18.84 -21.50
C VAL A 387 3.53 20.30 -21.50
N LEU A 388 4.11 20.79 -22.60
CA LEU A 388 4.52 22.18 -22.74
C LEU A 388 3.34 23.16 -22.60
N LYS A 389 2.24 22.91 -23.32
CA LYS A 389 0.98 23.70 -23.25
C LYS A 389 0.38 23.69 -21.85
N ILE A 390 0.53 22.62 -21.07
CA ILE A 390 0.01 22.54 -19.70
C ILE A 390 0.90 23.32 -18.73
N ARG A 391 2.22 23.17 -18.88
CA ARG A 391 3.20 23.55 -17.86
C ARG A 391 3.85 24.91 -18.06
N CYS A 392 3.75 25.51 -19.25
CA CYS A 392 4.36 26.80 -19.56
C CYS A 392 3.41 27.69 -20.38
N GLU A 393 3.15 28.90 -19.90
CA GLU A 393 2.24 29.85 -20.55
C GLU A 393 2.79 30.35 -21.90
N HIS A 394 4.11 30.50 -22.01
CA HIS A 394 4.77 30.86 -23.26
C HIS A 394 4.43 29.85 -24.36
N PHE A 395 4.62 28.55 -24.09
CA PHE A 395 4.28 27.50 -25.06
C PHE A 395 2.77 27.35 -25.29
N ARG A 396 1.94 27.55 -24.25
CA ARG A 396 0.48 27.60 -24.41
C ARG A 396 0.06 28.65 -25.43
N THR A 397 0.71 29.81 -25.42
CA THR A 397 0.45 30.92 -26.35
C THR A 397 1.04 30.63 -27.74
N MET A 398 2.28 30.13 -27.78
CA MET A 398 3.00 29.78 -29.01
C MET A 398 2.23 28.79 -29.89
N PHE A 399 1.59 27.80 -29.27
CA PHE A 399 0.91 26.72 -29.98
C PHE A 399 -0.62 26.89 -30.09
N GLN A 400 -1.11 28.13 -30.12
CA GLN A 400 -2.50 28.39 -30.44
C GLN A 400 -2.75 28.22 -31.95
N SER A 401 -3.92 27.69 -32.33
CA SER A 401 -4.29 27.20 -33.68
C SER A 401 -4.09 28.17 -34.85
N TYR A 402 -3.86 29.45 -34.59
CA TYR A 402 -3.66 30.51 -35.59
C TYR A 402 -2.17 30.81 -35.86
N TRP A 403 -1.25 30.15 -35.16
CA TRP A 403 0.20 30.31 -35.34
C TRP A 403 0.80 29.18 -36.18
N ASN A 404 1.72 29.53 -37.10
CA ASN A 404 2.42 28.58 -37.97
C ASN A 404 3.25 27.52 -37.22
N GLU A 405 3.55 27.75 -35.95
CA GLU A 405 4.42 26.90 -35.12
C GLU A 405 3.71 25.66 -34.59
N ASP A 406 2.37 25.68 -34.45
CA ASP A 406 1.59 24.49 -34.05
C ASP A 406 1.69 23.37 -35.12
N MET A 407 1.93 23.75 -36.37
CA MET A 407 2.11 22.84 -37.52
C MET A 407 3.56 22.39 -37.72
N LYS A 408 4.53 22.93 -36.97
CA LYS A 408 5.94 22.53 -37.09
C LYS A 408 6.22 21.30 -36.24
N GLU A 409 7.00 20.38 -36.82
CA GLU A 409 7.61 19.26 -36.09
C GLU A 409 8.96 19.64 -35.48
N VAL A 410 9.61 20.68 -36.00
CA VAL A 410 10.94 21.16 -35.54
C VAL A 410 10.92 22.65 -35.26
N ILE A 411 11.39 23.04 -34.08
CA ILE A 411 11.58 24.45 -33.69
C ILE A 411 13.08 24.68 -33.44
N GLU A 412 13.64 25.72 -34.06
CA GLU A 412 15.05 26.06 -33.95
C GLU A 412 15.24 27.11 -32.85
N ILE A 413 16.22 26.88 -31.97
CA ILE A 413 16.58 27.80 -30.88
C ILE A 413 18.06 28.12 -30.99
N ASP A 414 18.34 29.39 -31.27
CA ASP A 414 19.70 29.90 -31.46
C ASP A 414 20.17 30.80 -30.30
N GLN A 415 19.26 31.11 -29.36
CA GLN A 415 19.48 32.11 -28.31
C GLN A 415 20.10 31.51 -27.03
N PHE A 416 19.94 30.20 -26.83
CA PHE A 416 20.34 29.52 -25.60
C PHE A 416 21.20 28.31 -25.96
N SER A 417 22.14 27.97 -25.08
CA SER A 417 22.95 26.77 -25.24
C SER A 417 22.12 25.51 -25.01
N TYR A 418 22.56 24.41 -25.61
CA TYR A 418 21.88 23.11 -25.45
C TYR A 418 21.69 22.69 -23.98
N PRO A 419 22.68 22.77 -23.07
CA PRO A 419 22.48 22.37 -21.67
C PRO A 419 21.38 23.19 -20.97
N VAL A 420 21.34 24.50 -21.22
CA VAL A 420 20.37 25.42 -20.64
C VAL A 420 18.96 25.11 -21.14
N TYR A 421 18.78 25.02 -22.46
CA TYR A 421 17.45 24.81 -23.03
C TYR A 421 16.93 23.40 -22.72
N ARG A 422 17.80 22.39 -22.71
CA ARG A 422 17.43 21.02 -22.29
C ARG A 422 16.98 20.98 -20.84
N ALA A 423 17.71 21.62 -19.92
CA ALA A 423 17.33 21.65 -18.51
C ALA A 423 16.00 22.38 -18.28
N PHE A 424 15.71 23.44 -19.06
CA PHE A 424 14.40 24.08 -19.03
C PHE A 424 13.28 23.12 -19.43
N LEU A 425 13.45 22.42 -20.56
CA LEU A 425 12.43 21.47 -21.02
C LEU A 425 12.29 20.31 -20.01
N GLU A 426 13.38 19.78 -19.48
CA GLU A 426 13.37 18.73 -18.45
C GLU A 426 12.64 19.18 -17.18
N TYR A 427 12.81 20.44 -16.78
CA TYR A 427 12.11 21.02 -15.64
C TYR A 427 10.58 20.99 -15.83
N LEU A 428 10.08 21.22 -17.04
CA LEU A 428 8.64 21.16 -17.31
C LEU A 428 8.05 19.76 -17.08
N TYR A 429 8.86 18.71 -17.23
CA TYR A 429 8.49 17.31 -16.98
C TYR A 429 8.70 16.88 -15.53
N THR A 430 9.75 17.39 -14.87
CA THR A 430 10.26 16.80 -13.63
C THR A 430 10.17 17.69 -12.40
N ASP A 431 9.86 18.98 -12.56
CA ASP A 431 9.94 19.99 -11.50
C ASP A 431 11.35 20.15 -10.88
N SER A 432 12.39 19.56 -11.50
CA SER A 432 13.78 19.57 -11.03
C SER A 432 14.73 20.17 -12.06
N VAL A 433 15.85 20.71 -11.60
CA VAL A 433 16.93 21.22 -12.45
C VAL A 433 18.24 20.65 -11.91
N ASP A 434 19.03 20.07 -12.80
CA ASP A 434 20.38 19.62 -12.54
C ASP A 434 21.32 20.35 -13.52
N LEU A 435 21.87 21.47 -13.07
CA LEU A 435 22.81 22.28 -13.83
C LEU A 435 23.88 22.85 -12.91
N PRO A 436 25.13 23.03 -13.41
CA PRO A 436 26.14 23.75 -12.67
C PRO A 436 25.76 25.24 -12.52
N PRO A 437 26.29 25.92 -11.49
CA PRO A 437 25.95 27.32 -11.20
C PRO A 437 26.19 28.27 -12.37
N GLU A 438 27.21 28.01 -13.18
CA GLU A 438 27.56 28.83 -14.35
C GLU A 438 26.46 28.76 -15.43
N ASP A 439 25.94 27.55 -15.70
CA ASP A 439 24.86 27.35 -16.67
C ASP A 439 23.48 27.75 -16.12
N ALA A 440 23.31 27.70 -14.79
CA ALA A 440 22.10 28.17 -14.12
C ALA A 440 21.82 29.67 -14.36
N ILE A 441 22.84 30.45 -14.74
CA ILE A 441 22.68 31.84 -15.19
C ILE A 441 21.87 31.90 -16.49
N GLY A 442 22.19 31.06 -17.47
CA GLY A 442 21.45 30.99 -18.73
C GLY A 442 20.02 30.52 -18.50
N LEU A 443 19.81 29.59 -17.57
CA LEU A 443 18.47 29.14 -17.20
C LEU A 443 17.67 30.24 -16.47
N LEU A 444 18.33 31.08 -15.67
CA LEU A 444 17.72 32.24 -15.01
C LEU A 444 17.22 33.28 -16.03
N ASP A 445 17.99 33.52 -17.10
CA ASP A 445 17.60 34.38 -18.21
C ASP A 445 16.36 33.83 -18.94
N LEU A 446 16.39 32.54 -19.26
CA LEU A 446 15.27 31.86 -19.91
C LEU A 446 14.01 31.87 -19.02
N ALA A 447 14.15 31.57 -17.73
CA ALA A 447 13.04 31.62 -16.78
C ALA A 447 12.44 33.02 -16.67
N THR A 448 13.26 34.06 -16.77
CA THR A 448 12.79 35.45 -16.77
C THR A 448 12.07 35.78 -18.07
N SER A 449 12.65 35.39 -19.22
CA SER A 449 12.09 35.59 -20.56
C SER A 449 10.72 34.92 -20.73
N TYR A 450 10.52 33.74 -20.15
CA TYR A 450 9.26 32.99 -20.20
C TYR A 450 8.35 33.20 -18.98
N CYS A 451 8.73 34.11 -18.07
CA CYS A 451 7.96 34.46 -16.86
C CYS A 451 7.69 33.27 -15.89
N GLU A 452 8.62 32.30 -15.83
CA GLU A 452 8.55 31.12 -14.97
C GLU A 452 9.12 31.40 -13.57
N ASN A 453 8.29 31.97 -12.69
CA ASN A 453 8.70 32.43 -11.36
C ASN A 453 9.26 31.32 -10.43
N ARG A 454 8.72 30.10 -10.51
CA ARG A 454 9.20 28.97 -9.69
C ARG A 454 10.60 28.53 -10.13
N LEU A 455 10.84 28.47 -11.44
CA LEU A 455 12.15 28.17 -12.02
C LEU A 455 13.17 29.26 -11.68
N LYS A 456 12.77 30.54 -11.74
CA LYS A 456 13.62 31.69 -11.34
C LYS A 456 14.16 31.51 -9.93
N LYS A 457 13.30 31.17 -8.96
CA LYS A 457 13.70 30.90 -7.56
C LYS A 457 14.64 29.71 -7.43
N LEU A 458 14.39 28.64 -8.19
CA LEU A 458 15.20 27.43 -8.16
C LEU A 458 16.61 27.69 -8.71
N CYS A 459 16.73 28.45 -9.80
CA CYS A 459 18.02 28.87 -10.36
C CYS A 459 18.83 29.71 -9.36
N GLN A 460 18.19 30.70 -8.70
CA GLN A 460 18.86 31.52 -7.67
C GLN A 460 19.38 30.66 -6.51
N HIS A 461 18.65 29.61 -6.12
CA HIS A 461 19.08 28.71 -5.05
C HIS A 461 20.29 27.84 -5.45
N ILE A 462 20.30 27.32 -6.68
CA ILE A 462 21.45 26.59 -7.24
C ILE A 462 22.69 27.47 -7.24
N ILE A 463 22.55 28.70 -7.73
CA ILE A 463 23.65 29.67 -7.78
C ILE A 463 24.18 29.99 -6.38
N LYS A 464 23.29 30.24 -5.40
CA LYS A 464 23.69 30.53 -4.01
C LYS A 464 24.46 29.38 -3.36
N ARG A 465 24.16 28.13 -3.71
CA ARG A 465 24.82 26.94 -3.14
C ARG A 465 26.16 26.61 -3.80
N GLY A 466 26.33 26.95 -5.07
CA GLY A 466 27.54 26.64 -5.84
C GLY A 466 28.46 27.83 -6.09
N ILE A 467 28.28 28.93 -5.35
CA ILE A 467 29.22 30.05 -5.39
C ILE A 467 30.59 29.62 -4.86
N THR A 468 31.63 29.99 -5.59
CA THR A 468 33.04 29.78 -5.25
C THR A 468 33.81 31.08 -5.49
N VAL A 469 35.03 31.18 -4.99
CA VAL A 469 35.88 32.35 -5.23
C VAL A 469 36.03 32.65 -6.73
N GLU A 470 36.26 31.61 -7.54
CA GLU A 470 36.50 31.72 -8.98
C GLU A 470 35.28 32.24 -9.77
N ASN A 471 34.07 31.85 -9.38
CA ASN A 471 32.84 32.23 -10.11
C ASN A 471 32.05 33.37 -9.45
N ALA A 472 32.38 33.79 -8.23
CA ALA A 472 31.61 34.74 -7.44
C ALA A 472 31.31 36.05 -8.17
N PHE A 473 32.30 36.61 -8.88
CA PHE A 473 32.14 37.87 -9.59
C PHE A 473 31.32 37.72 -10.88
N SER A 474 31.48 36.62 -11.60
CA SER A 474 30.64 36.30 -12.76
C SER A 474 29.17 36.16 -12.36
N LEU A 475 28.92 35.51 -11.22
CA LEU A 475 27.59 35.36 -10.65
C LEU A 475 26.99 36.69 -10.17
N LEU A 476 27.81 37.57 -9.56
CA LEU A 476 27.39 38.92 -9.20
C LEU A 476 26.98 39.74 -10.43
N SER A 477 27.81 39.71 -11.49
CA SER A 477 27.52 40.41 -12.74
C SER A 477 26.21 39.92 -13.38
N ALA A 478 25.99 38.61 -13.37
CA ALA A 478 24.74 38.02 -13.83
C ALA A 478 23.53 38.44 -12.98
N ALA A 479 23.66 38.47 -11.66
CA ALA A 479 22.58 38.88 -10.77
C ALA A 479 22.12 40.33 -11.03
N VAL A 480 23.07 41.24 -11.27
CA VAL A 480 22.77 42.64 -11.65
C VAL A 480 22.11 42.68 -13.03
N ARG A 481 22.63 41.92 -14.01
CA ARG A 481 22.10 41.91 -15.38
C ARG A 481 20.63 41.48 -15.45
N TYR A 482 20.23 40.51 -14.63
CA TYR A 482 18.88 39.93 -14.64
C TYR A 482 17.96 40.44 -13.52
N ASP A 483 18.33 41.56 -12.89
CA ASP A 483 17.55 42.22 -11.84
C ASP A 483 17.11 41.23 -10.74
N ALA A 484 18.09 40.47 -10.23
CA ALA A 484 17.90 39.46 -9.19
C ALA A 484 18.44 39.99 -7.86
N GLU A 485 17.74 40.95 -7.25
CA GLU A 485 18.16 41.67 -6.03
C GLU A 485 18.65 40.73 -4.91
N ASP A 486 17.87 39.69 -4.58
CA ASP A 486 18.20 38.70 -3.55
C ASP A 486 19.48 37.91 -3.84
N LEU A 487 19.81 37.72 -5.12
CA LEU A 487 21.01 37.02 -5.56
C LEU A 487 22.20 37.99 -5.59
N GLU A 488 21.98 39.22 -6.05
CA GLU A 488 22.98 40.28 -6.08
C GLU A 488 23.51 40.56 -4.67
N GLU A 489 22.62 40.77 -3.70
CA GLU A 489 23.04 41.05 -2.31
C GLU A 489 23.87 39.89 -1.73
N PHE A 490 23.48 38.66 -2.03
CA PHE A 490 24.20 37.47 -1.58
C PHE A 490 25.59 37.36 -2.23
N CYS A 491 25.67 37.47 -3.56
CA CYS A 491 26.93 37.42 -4.29
C CYS A 491 27.86 38.57 -3.86
N PHE A 492 27.32 39.76 -3.61
CA PHE A 492 28.08 40.91 -3.13
C PHE A 492 28.70 40.64 -1.75
N LYS A 493 27.91 40.13 -0.79
CA LYS A 493 28.42 39.76 0.54
C LYS A 493 29.51 38.69 0.47
N PHE A 494 29.32 37.68 -0.37
CA PHE A 494 30.34 36.65 -0.59
C PHE A 494 31.64 37.25 -1.15
N CYS A 495 31.54 38.11 -2.17
CA CYS A 495 32.69 38.78 -2.77
C CYS A 495 33.45 39.64 -1.76
N VAL A 496 32.75 40.36 -0.88
CA VAL A 496 33.38 41.20 0.16
C VAL A 496 34.07 40.36 1.25
N ASN A 497 33.46 39.26 1.67
CA ASN A 497 34.06 38.38 2.68
C ASN A 497 35.33 37.67 2.18
N HIS A 498 35.42 37.43 0.87
CA HIS A 498 36.56 36.77 0.22
C HIS A 498 37.36 37.73 -0.67
N LEU A 499 37.31 39.05 -0.40
CA LEU A 499 37.78 40.10 -1.31
C LEU A 499 39.23 39.90 -1.79
N THR A 500 40.14 39.48 -0.90
CA THR A 500 41.56 39.26 -1.23
C THR A 500 41.75 38.19 -2.30
N GLU A 501 40.99 37.10 -2.23
CA GLU A 501 41.12 35.99 -3.17
C GLU A 501 40.32 36.27 -4.45
N VAL A 502 39.12 36.84 -4.30
CA VAL A 502 38.23 37.19 -5.40
C VAL A 502 38.87 38.22 -6.35
N THR A 503 39.61 39.21 -5.83
CA THR A 503 40.31 40.22 -6.65
C THR A 503 41.49 39.65 -7.46
N GLN A 504 41.91 38.41 -7.18
CA GLN A 504 42.97 37.71 -7.94
C GLN A 504 42.39 36.82 -9.05
N THR A 505 41.06 36.66 -9.11
CA THR A 505 40.40 35.82 -10.12
C THR A 505 40.36 36.48 -11.49
N THR A 506 40.36 35.65 -12.54
CA THR A 506 40.23 36.14 -13.93
C THR A 506 38.90 36.86 -14.17
N ALA A 507 37.82 36.37 -13.55
CA ALA A 507 36.48 36.96 -13.64
C ALA A 507 36.43 38.42 -13.15
N PHE A 508 37.17 38.75 -12.09
CA PHE A 508 37.26 40.12 -11.57
C PHE A 508 37.93 41.07 -12.57
N TRP A 509 39.01 40.62 -13.23
CA TRP A 509 39.80 41.44 -14.15
C TRP A 509 39.18 41.62 -15.54
N GLN A 510 38.28 40.72 -15.95
CA GLN A 510 37.59 40.78 -17.24
C GLN A 510 36.31 41.63 -17.23
N MET A 511 36.02 42.33 -16.14
CA MET A 511 34.71 42.94 -15.92
C MET A 511 34.52 44.32 -16.56
N ASP A 512 33.25 44.65 -16.80
CA ASP A 512 32.80 45.98 -17.24
C ASP A 512 33.07 47.07 -16.19
N GLY A 513 33.64 48.19 -16.65
CA GLY A 513 34.15 49.28 -15.82
C GLY A 513 33.11 49.99 -14.93
N PRO A 514 31.83 50.18 -15.34
CA PRO A 514 30.79 50.77 -14.50
C PRO A 514 30.43 49.89 -13.30
N LEU A 515 30.24 48.58 -13.53
CA LEU A 515 29.87 47.63 -12.48
C LEU A 515 31.01 47.50 -11.45
N LEU A 516 32.26 47.62 -11.89
CA LEU A 516 33.43 47.58 -11.02
C LEU A 516 33.50 48.81 -10.10
N LYS A 517 33.24 50.00 -10.66
CA LYS A 517 33.18 51.24 -9.88
C LYS A 517 32.06 51.20 -8.85
N GLU A 518 30.90 50.68 -9.23
CA GLU A 518 29.77 50.52 -8.32
C GLU A 518 30.08 49.52 -7.20
N PHE A 519 30.67 48.38 -7.54
CA PHE A 519 31.13 47.41 -6.56
C PHE A 519 32.11 48.03 -5.55
N ILE A 520 33.15 48.73 -6.02
CA ILE A 520 34.15 49.38 -5.14
C ILE A 520 33.49 50.45 -4.26
N ALA A 521 32.58 51.25 -4.82
CA ALA A 521 31.84 52.26 -4.06
C ALA A 521 30.97 51.62 -2.97
N LYS A 522 30.27 50.52 -3.28
CA LYS A 522 29.44 49.76 -2.32
C LYS A 522 30.30 49.08 -1.26
N ALA A 523 31.40 48.44 -1.65
CA ALA A 523 32.36 47.79 -0.75
C ALA A 523 33.02 48.79 0.21
N SER A 524 33.35 50.01 -0.25
CA SER A 524 33.92 51.05 0.61
C SER A 524 32.95 51.54 1.68
N LYS A 525 31.66 51.68 1.35
CA LYS A 525 30.59 52.00 2.31
C LYS A 525 30.40 50.90 3.36
N CYS A 526 30.59 49.64 2.97
CA CYS A 526 30.51 48.49 3.86
C CYS A 526 31.76 48.28 4.72
N GLY A 527 32.78 49.15 4.61
CA GLY A 527 33.99 49.07 5.42
C GLY A 527 35.00 48.01 4.95
N ALA A 528 34.84 47.46 3.75
CA ALA A 528 35.69 46.37 3.22
C ALA A 528 37.18 46.76 3.07
N PHE A 529 37.50 48.06 3.07
CA PHE A 529 38.86 48.60 2.95
C PHE A 529 39.39 49.24 4.24
N LYS A 530 38.69 49.11 5.37
CA LYS A 530 39.19 49.57 6.68
C LYS A 530 39.99 48.43 7.32
N ASN A 531 41.26 48.70 7.60
CA ASN A 531 42.11 47.82 8.40
C ASN A 531 41.60 47.67 9.83
#